data_AF-A0A2K0TZK2-F1
#
_entry.id   AF-A0A2K0TZK2-F1
#
_cell.length_a   1.000
_cell.length_b   1.000
_cell.length_c   1.000
_cell.angle_alpha   90.00
_cell.angle_beta   90.00
_cell.angle_gamma   90.00
#
_symmetry.space_group_name_H-M   'P 1'
#
loop_
_entity.id
_entity.type
_entity.pdbx_description
1 polymer ?
#
loop_
_entity_poly.entity_id
_entity_poly.type
_entity_poly.pdbx_seq_one_letter_code
_entity_poly.pdbx_strand_id
1 'polypeptide(L)'
;MSTLSQTSNTSQQQKRRQEIERRQQDRMQKQKAEDDQKRAEKLEKLHLVRMAEQIVFDEEVMKKKHEKRLAMAKFLRTRAEPAIFYLPWKTTPEQKDTIDDQIQSAKATVEKEVEQFKARKQRHIERYGPPTRQISVTPDEPAATKALEHESPIRSPHHSADKPHLQERRVSQDMHRGHHDESGDDLEEAEEDMVIY
;
A
#
# COMPACT_ATOMS: atom_id res chain seq x y z
N MET A 1 -20.92 -10.03 76.34
CA MET A 1 -21.22 -10.66 75.04
C MET A 1 -21.58 -9.56 74.06
N SER A 2 -20.65 -9.13 73.19
CA SER A 2 -20.84 -8.00 72.26
C SER A 2 -20.46 -8.46 70.85
N THR A 3 -21.42 -8.51 69.93
CA THR A 3 -21.26 -8.99 68.54
C THR A 3 -21.59 -7.92 67.49
N LEU A 4 -21.69 -6.64 67.88
CA LEU A 4 -22.15 -5.57 66.99
C LEU A 4 -21.02 -4.84 66.22
N SER A 5 -19.74 -5.14 66.48
CA SER A 5 -18.60 -4.45 65.85
C SER A 5 -18.03 -5.13 64.58
N GLN A 6 -18.70 -6.14 64.00
CA GLN A 6 -18.16 -6.84 62.82
C GLN A 6 -18.54 -6.23 61.46
N THR A 7 -19.61 -5.43 61.36
CA THR A 7 -20.10 -4.88 60.08
C THR A 7 -19.28 -3.70 59.55
N SER A 8 -18.63 -2.94 60.44
CA SER A 8 -17.77 -1.81 60.10
C SER A 8 -16.47 -2.24 59.42
N ASN A 9 -15.90 -3.39 59.80
CA ASN A 9 -14.70 -3.95 59.17
C ASN A 9 -14.99 -4.52 57.77
N THR A 10 -16.15 -5.15 57.55
CA THR A 10 -16.56 -5.65 56.23
C THR A 10 -16.80 -4.52 55.23
N SER A 11 -17.44 -3.43 55.67
CA SER A 11 -17.63 -2.23 54.82
C SER A 11 -16.29 -1.60 54.41
N GLN A 12 -15.32 -1.51 55.33
CA GLN A 12 -13.98 -1.02 55.00
C GLN A 12 -13.23 -1.96 54.05
N GLN A 13 -13.39 -3.28 54.21
CA GLN A 13 -12.79 -4.26 53.31
C GLN A 13 -13.40 -4.19 51.89
N GLN A 14 -14.72 -4.01 51.77
CA GLN A 14 -15.40 -3.81 50.50
C GLN A 14 -14.92 -2.53 49.80
N LYS A 15 -14.78 -1.42 50.54
CA LYS A 15 -14.21 -0.17 50.00
C LYS A 15 -12.78 -0.36 49.49
N ARG A 16 -11.93 -1.08 50.23
CA ARG A 16 -10.57 -1.41 49.77
C ARG A 16 -10.56 -2.27 48.51
N ARG A 17 -11.49 -3.23 48.38
CA ARG A 17 -11.63 -4.05 47.17
C ARG A 17 -12.04 -3.21 45.96
N GLN A 18 -13.04 -2.34 46.11
CA GLN A 18 -13.49 -1.43 45.06
C GLN A 18 -12.38 -0.45 44.64
N GLU A 19 -11.60 0.06 45.59
CA GLU A 19 -10.46 0.94 45.29
C GLU A 19 -9.36 0.20 44.50
N ILE A 20 -9.08 -1.05 44.86
CA ILE A 20 -8.12 -1.89 44.13
C ILE A 20 -8.62 -2.18 42.71
N GLU A 21 -9.89 -2.54 42.55
CA GLU A 21 -10.51 -2.82 41.25
C GLU A 21 -10.48 -1.59 40.35
N ARG A 22 -10.92 -0.43 40.87
CA ARG A 22 -10.84 0.84 40.16
C ARG A 22 -9.39 1.14 39.74
N ARG A 23 -8.42 0.95 40.64
CA ARG A 23 -7.00 1.17 40.31
C ARG A 23 -6.49 0.20 39.25
N GLN A 24 -6.99 -1.02 39.19
CA GLN A 24 -6.64 -1.98 38.14
C GLN A 24 -7.28 -1.59 36.79
N GLN A 25 -8.55 -1.20 36.80
CA GLN A 25 -9.25 -0.69 35.62
C GLN A 25 -8.56 0.57 35.07
N ASP A 26 -8.24 1.54 35.92
CA ASP A 26 -7.53 2.77 35.54
C ASP A 26 -6.16 2.46 34.91
N ARG A 27 -5.42 1.48 35.45
CA ARG A 27 -4.13 1.03 34.87
C ARG A 27 -4.33 0.39 33.50
N MET A 28 -5.32 -0.48 33.36
CA MET A 28 -5.62 -1.16 32.10
C MET A 28 -6.05 -0.16 31.01
N GLN A 29 -6.92 0.79 31.36
CA GLN A 29 -7.33 1.86 30.45
C GLN A 29 -6.15 2.74 30.03
N LYS A 30 -5.29 3.11 30.99
CA LYS A 30 -4.08 3.88 30.69
C LYS A 30 -3.16 3.14 29.71
N GLN A 31 -2.92 1.85 29.95
CA GLN A 31 -2.10 1.04 29.05
C GLN A 31 -2.71 0.96 27.64
N LYS A 32 -4.02 0.73 27.55
CA LYS A 32 -4.73 0.69 26.26
C LYS A 32 -4.60 2.02 25.51
N ALA A 33 -4.79 3.14 26.20
CA ALA A 33 -4.65 4.47 25.62
C ALA A 33 -3.21 4.73 25.11
N GLU A 34 -2.19 4.35 25.87
CA GLU A 34 -0.78 4.48 25.45
C GLU A 34 -0.47 3.61 24.22
N ASP A 35 -1.00 2.39 24.16
CA ASP A 35 -0.78 1.48 23.03
C ASP A 35 -1.54 1.93 21.78
N ASP A 36 -2.75 2.46 21.94
CA ASP A 36 -3.52 3.07 20.84
C ASP A 36 -2.83 4.31 20.30
N GLN A 37 -2.25 5.15 21.17
CA GLN A 37 -1.42 6.27 20.75
C GLN A 37 -0.20 5.81 19.95
N LYS A 38 0.55 4.81 20.43
CA LYS A 38 1.71 4.26 19.70
C LYS A 38 1.31 3.68 18.35
N ARG A 39 0.13 3.03 18.27
CA ARG A 39 -0.40 2.49 17.01
C ARG A 39 -0.74 3.61 16.04
N ALA A 40 -1.42 4.67 16.51
CA ALA A 40 -1.74 5.83 15.71
C ALA A 40 -0.48 6.51 15.15
N GLU A 41 0.54 6.74 15.98
CA GLU A 41 1.81 7.33 15.57
C GLU A 41 2.54 6.49 14.51
N LYS A 42 2.51 5.15 14.63
CA LYS A 42 3.08 4.25 13.61
C LYS A 42 2.33 4.33 12.29
N LEU A 43 1.00 4.35 12.33
CA LEU A 43 0.16 4.47 11.14
C LEU A 43 0.39 5.81 10.44
N GLU A 44 0.53 6.90 11.19
CA GLU A 44 0.83 8.22 10.64
C GLU A 44 2.19 8.22 9.92
N LYS A 45 3.23 7.64 10.53
CA LYS A 45 4.55 7.51 9.89
C LYS A 45 4.48 6.72 8.59
N LEU A 46 3.77 5.59 8.57
CA LEU A 46 3.59 4.78 7.37
C LEU A 46 2.80 5.54 6.29
N HIS A 47 1.79 6.30 6.70
CA HIS A 47 1.03 7.14 5.79
C HIS A 47 1.91 8.20 5.13
N LEU A 48 2.78 8.87 5.88
CA LEU A 48 3.71 9.86 5.33
C LEU A 48 4.66 9.24 4.30
N VAL A 49 5.24 8.08 4.60
CA VAL A 49 6.11 7.34 3.66
C VAL A 49 5.34 6.97 2.39
N ARG A 50 4.16 6.35 2.54
CA ARG A 50 3.31 5.98 1.40
C ARG A 50 2.97 7.19 0.54
N MET A 51 2.59 8.30 1.16
CA MET A 51 2.28 9.53 0.43
C MET A 51 3.51 10.02 -0.32
N ALA A 52 4.67 10.12 0.33
CA ALA A 52 5.90 10.53 -0.33
C ALA A 52 6.23 9.67 -1.56
N GLU A 53 6.02 8.35 -1.50
CA GLU A 53 6.25 7.42 -2.62
C GLU A 53 5.16 7.48 -3.71
N GLN A 54 3.89 7.74 -3.34
CA GLN A 54 2.75 7.76 -4.26
C GLN A 54 2.98 8.68 -5.47
N ILE A 55 3.67 9.81 -5.29
CA ILE A 55 3.92 10.74 -6.39
C ILE A 55 4.85 10.15 -7.46
N VAL A 56 5.72 9.21 -7.10
CA VAL A 56 6.59 8.50 -8.06
C VAL A 56 5.76 7.53 -8.88
N PHE A 57 4.90 6.75 -8.22
CA PHE A 57 3.98 5.84 -8.90
C PHE A 57 3.04 6.59 -9.87
N ASP A 58 2.47 7.70 -9.41
CA ASP A 58 1.63 8.56 -10.25
C ASP A 58 2.39 9.08 -11.48
N GLU A 59 3.68 9.41 -11.35
CA GLU A 59 4.52 9.83 -12.47
C GLU A 59 4.69 8.72 -13.51
N GLU A 60 4.91 7.48 -13.06
CA GLU A 60 5.05 6.32 -13.94
C GLU A 60 3.74 5.99 -14.66
N VAL A 61 2.61 6.01 -13.94
CA VAL A 61 1.29 5.83 -14.54
C VAL A 61 1.02 6.90 -15.60
N MET A 62 1.37 8.16 -15.31
CA MET A 62 1.24 9.26 -16.26
C MET A 62 2.10 9.00 -17.51
N LYS A 63 3.37 8.65 -17.34
CA LYS A 63 4.27 8.33 -18.47
C LYS A 63 3.71 7.20 -19.35
N LYS A 64 3.20 6.13 -18.75
CA LYS A 64 2.57 5.03 -19.51
C LYS A 64 1.32 5.46 -20.26
N LYS A 65 0.50 6.32 -19.68
CA LYS A 65 -0.65 6.92 -20.37
C LYS A 65 -0.21 7.79 -21.54
N HIS A 66 0.86 8.58 -21.38
CA HIS A 66 1.44 9.42 -22.43
C HIS A 66 2.00 8.59 -23.59
N GLU A 67 2.78 7.54 -23.28
CA GLU A 67 3.30 6.58 -24.25
C GLU A 67 2.15 5.98 -25.07
N LYS A 68 1.10 5.49 -24.40
CA LYS A 68 -0.09 4.94 -25.06
C LYS A 68 -0.77 5.97 -25.95
N ARG A 69 -0.98 7.20 -25.47
CA ARG A 69 -1.65 8.27 -26.24
C ARG A 69 -0.86 8.61 -27.50
N LEU A 70 0.46 8.78 -27.39
CA LEU A 70 1.33 9.08 -28.52
C LEU A 70 1.43 7.91 -29.51
N ALA A 71 1.38 6.67 -29.03
CA ALA A 71 1.33 5.50 -29.90
C ALA A 71 0.01 5.45 -30.68
N MET A 72 -1.12 5.66 -30.02
CA MET A 72 -2.46 5.63 -30.64
C MET A 72 -2.66 6.77 -31.65
N ALA A 73 -2.07 7.94 -31.42
CA ALA A 73 -2.17 9.09 -32.34
C ALA A 73 -1.54 8.85 -33.73
N LYS A 74 -0.75 7.78 -33.90
CA LYS A 74 -0.17 7.39 -35.19
C LYS A 74 -1.13 6.61 -36.09
N PHE A 75 -2.32 6.27 -35.58
CA PHE A 75 -3.29 5.43 -36.26
C PHE A 75 -4.59 6.19 -36.49
N LEU A 76 -5.21 5.96 -37.65
CA LEU A 76 -6.57 6.43 -37.91
C LEU A 76 -7.56 5.65 -37.03
N ARG A 77 -8.65 6.29 -36.62
CA ARG A 77 -9.72 5.66 -35.84
C ARG A 77 -11.03 5.59 -36.62
N THR A 78 -11.78 4.51 -36.43
CA THR A 78 -13.14 4.39 -36.95
C THR A 78 -14.12 5.24 -36.13
N ARG A 79 -15.29 5.53 -36.73
CA ARG A 79 -16.41 6.20 -36.03
C ARG A 79 -17.32 5.25 -35.25
N ALA A 80 -17.18 3.93 -35.46
CA ALA A 80 -17.97 2.91 -34.76
C ALA A 80 -17.51 2.71 -33.31
N GLU A 81 -18.40 2.17 -32.49
CA GLU A 81 -18.09 1.74 -31.12
C GLU A 81 -18.13 0.20 -31.03
N PRO A 82 -17.03 -0.46 -30.59
CA PRO A 82 -15.76 0.11 -30.16
C PRO A 82 -14.90 0.67 -31.31
N ALA A 83 -14.17 1.76 -31.05
CA ALA A 83 -13.29 2.38 -32.03
C ALA A 83 -12.09 1.48 -32.34
N ILE A 84 -11.83 1.25 -33.62
CA ILE A 84 -10.71 0.47 -34.12
C ILE A 84 -9.63 1.43 -34.62
N PHE A 85 -8.40 1.20 -34.19
CA PHE A 85 -7.22 1.93 -34.65
C PHE A 85 -6.55 1.15 -35.77
N TYR A 86 -6.31 1.80 -36.90
CA TYR A 86 -5.74 1.17 -38.09
C TYR A 86 -4.82 2.12 -38.84
N LEU A 87 -3.90 1.53 -39.62
CA LEU A 87 -3.07 2.26 -40.56
C LEU A 87 -3.20 1.60 -41.94
N PRO A 88 -3.73 2.30 -42.95
CA PRO A 88 -3.81 1.77 -44.31
C PRO A 88 -2.43 1.47 -44.90
N TRP A 89 -2.30 0.44 -45.74
CA TRP A 89 -1.05 0.12 -46.44
C TRP A 89 -0.60 1.23 -47.41
N LYS A 90 -1.55 2.03 -47.91
CA LYS A 90 -1.33 3.25 -48.70
C LYS A 90 -2.11 4.40 -48.05
N THR A 91 -1.39 5.28 -47.37
CA THR A 91 -1.96 6.46 -46.72
C THR A 91 -2.11 7.61 -47.72
N THR A 92 -3.31 8.17 -47.84
CA THR A 92 -3.54 9.38 -48.65
C THR A 92 -2.90 10.61 -47.99
N PRO A 93 -2.62 11.70 -48.72
CA PRO A 93 -2.12 12.94 -48.12
C PRO A 93 -3.00 13.46 -46.98
N GLU A 94 -4.32 13.52 -47.19
CA GLU A 94 -5.29 13.94 -46.17
C GLU A 94 -5.25 13.08 -44.90
N GLN A 95 -5.04 11.77 -45.05
CA GLN A 95 -4.90 10.85 -43.92
C GLN A 95 -3.60 11.06 -43.16
N LYS A 96 -2.51 11.45 -43.85
CA LYS A 96 -1.24 11.81 -43.20
C LYS A 96 -1.41 13.10 -42.42
N ASP A 97 -2.03 14.11 -43.01
CA ASP A 97 -2.32 15.38 -42.34
C ASP A 97 -3.17 15.13 -41.07
N THR A 98 -4.17 14.25 -41.18
CA THR A 98 -4.98 13.82 -40.03
C THR A 98 -4.14 13.17 -38.92
N ILE A 99 -3.19 12.30 -39.27
CA ILE A 99 -2.30 11.66 -38.30
C ILE A 99 -1.36 12.68 -37.67
N ASP A 100 -0.82 13.61 -38.46
CA ASP A 100 0.07 14.66 -37.95
C ASP A 100 -0.66 15.58 -36.98
N ASP A 101 -1.89 15.99 -37.30
CA ASP A 101 -2.76 16.75 -36.40
C ASP A 101 -3.04 15.99 -35.09
N GLN A 102 -3.30 14.68 -35.17
CA GLN A 102 -3.49 13.84 -33.99
C GLN A 102 -2.22 13.79 -33.12
N ILE A 103 -1.04 13.64 -33.74
CA ILE A 103 0.24 13.63 -33.03
C ILE A 103 0.49 14.97 -32.35
N GLN A 104 0.25 16.08 -33.05
CA GLN A 104 0.41 17.43 -32.48
C GLN A 104 -0.53 17.66 -31.30
N SER A 105 -1.81 17.29 -31.44
CA SER A 105 -2.81 17.39 -30.37
C SER A 105 -2.44 16.52 -29.16
N ALA A 106 -1.99 15.29 -29.40
CA ALA A 106 -1.52 14.39 -28.36
C ALA A 106 -0.30 14.96 -27.62
N LYS A 107 0.69 15.51 -28.34
CA LYS A 107 1.87 16.15 -27.76
C LYS A 107 1.49 17.36 -26.91
N ALA A 108 0.62 18.24 -27.41
CA ALA A 108 0.15 19.40 -26.66
C ALA A 108 -0.58 18.99 -25.37
N THR A 109 -1.36 17.90 -25.42
CA THR A 109 -2.03 17.35 -24.24
C THR A 109 -1.01 16.79 -23.23
N VAL A 110 -0.01 16.04 -23.70
CA VAL A 110 1.07 15.50 -22.86
C VAL A 110 1.87 16.63 -22.19
N GLU A 111 2.22 17.68 -22.93
CA GLU A 111 2.95 18.83 -22.40
C GLU A 111 2.19 19.52 -21.26
N LYS A 112 0.89 19.78 -21.47
CA LYS A 112 0.02 20.34 -20.43
C LYS A 112 -0.06 19.45 -19.19
N GLU A 113 -0.23 18.13 -19.38
CA GLU A 113 -0.29 17.18 -18.27
C GLU A 113 1.04 17.11 -17.52
N VAL A 114 2.19 17.17 -18.21
CA VAL A 114 3.52 17.22 -17.58
C VAL A 114 3.69 18.49 -16.75
N GLU A 115 3.28 19.66 -17.26
CA GLU A 115 3.37 20.92 -16.51
C GLU A 115 2.48 20.90 -15.25
N GLN A 116 1.23 20.46 -15.39
CA GLN A 116 0.31 20.28 -14.26
C GLN A 116 0.88 19.28 -13.24
N PHE A 117 1.48 18.19 -13.72
CA PHE A 117 2.10 17.19 -12.86
C PHE A 117 3.31 17.74 -12.11
N LYS A 118 4.15 18.57 -12.75
CA LYS A 118 5.28 19.23 -12.08
C LYS A 118 4.80 20.11 -10.92
N ALA A 119 3.77 20.92 -11.13
CA ALA A 119 3.17 21.74 -10.09
C ALA A 119 2.58 20.89 -8.95
N ARG A 120 1.89 19.79 -9.29
CA ARG A 120 1.34 18.84 -8.31
C ARG A 120 2.44 18.16 -7.50
N LYS A 121 3.50 17.69 -8.17
CA LYS A 121 4.66 17.05 -7.55
C LYS A 121 5.40 17.99 -6.60
N GLN A 122 5.56 19.25 -6.99
CA GLN A 122 6.18 20.25 -6.12
C GLN A 122 5.38 20.47 -4.83
N ARG A 123 4.07 20.72 -4.93
CA ARG A 123 3.18 20.85 -3.76
C ARG A 123 3.15 19.60 -2.90
N HIS A 124 3.27 18.42 -3.53
CA HIS A 124 3.32 17.15 -2.83
C HIS A 124 4.62 16.98 -2.03
N ILE A 125 5.76 17.33 -2.61
CA ILE A 125 7.07 17.32 -1.94
C ILE A 125 7.08 18.33 -0.78
N GLU A 126 6.48 19.50 -0.95
CA GLU A 126 6.34 20.49 0.12
C GLU A 126 5.51 19.96 1.30
N ARG A 127 4.50 19.12 1.04
CA ARG A 127 3.61 18.57 2.07
C ARG A 127 4.15 17.32 2.76
N TYR A 128 4.71 16.38 2.00
CA TYR A 128 5.07 15.04 2.49
C TYR A 128 6.57 14.76 2.46
N GLY A 129 7.37 15.70 1.97
CA GLY A 129 8.80 15.52 1.76
C GLY A 129 9.13 14.85 0.43
N PRO A 130 10.42 14.83 0.05
CA PRO A 130 10.86 14.15 -1.15
C PRO A 130 10.68 12.64 -1.01
N PRO A 131 10.29 11.92 -2.09
CA PRO A 131 10.26 10.47 -2.08
C PRO A 131 11.63 9.92 -1.71
N THR A 132 11.68 9.04 -0.73
CA THR A 132 12.86 8.24 -0.44
C THR A 132 13.04 7.28 -1.60
N ARG A 133 13.90 7.64 -2.57
CA ARG A 133 14.28 6.73 -3.66
C ARG A 133 14.71 5.41 -3.03
N GLN A 134 14.00 4.33 -3.33
CA GLN A 134 14.38 3.02 -2.82
C GLN A 134 15.77 2.69 -3.32
N ILE A 135 16.74 2.71 -2.40
CA ILE A 135 17.80 1.70 -2.37
C ILE A 135 17.05 0.38 -2.50
N SER A 136 17.31 -0.33 -3.59
CA SER A 136 16.76 -1.65 -3.86
C SER A 136 16.75 -2.47 -2.58
N VAL A 137 15.55 -2.79 -2.08
CA VAL A 137 15.37 -3.77 -1.02
C VAL A 137 15.68 -5.12 -1.63
N THR A 138 16.96 -5.49 -1.67
CA THR A 138 17.37 -6.88 -1.77
C THR A 138 16.99 -7.54 -0.44
N PRO A 139 16.16 -8.59 -0.41
CA PRO A 139 15.97 -9.38 0.80
C PRO A 139 17.27 -10.14 1.10
N ASP A 140 17.71 -10.06 2.35
CA ASP A 140 18.80 -10.82 3.00
C ASP A 140 20.27 -10.55 2.59
N GLU A 141 21.02 -9.94 3.51
CA GLU A 141 22.04 -10.70 4.28
C GLU A 141 22.40 -9.98 5.60
N PRO A 142 22.57 -10.71 6.72
CA PRO A 142 22.93 -10.12 8.00
C PRO A 142 24.42 -9.79 8.08
N ALA A 143 24.70 -8.67 8.74
CA ALA A 143 26.03 -8.21 9.08
C ALA A 143 26.82 -9.27 9.89
N ALA A 144 27.84 -9.86 9.27
CA ALA A 144 28.88 -10.63 9.96
C ALA A 144 30.25 -9.95 9.76
N THR A 145 30.69 -9.29 10.83
CA THR A 145 32.07 -9.17 11.33
C THR A 145 33.24 -9.32 10.34
N LYS A 146 34.02 -8.24 10.25
CA LYS A 146 35.42 -8.22 9.80
C LYS A 146 36.25 -9.28 10.53
N ALA A 147 36.87 -10.20 9.80
CA ALA A 147 38.07 -10.91 10.21
C ALA A 147 38.98 -11.11 8.99
N LEU A 148 40.28 -10.91 9.23
CA LEU A 148 41.37 -10.79 8.27
C LEU A 148 41.69 -12.10 7.53
N GLU A 149 42.14 -11.90 6.29
CA GLU A 149 43.19 -12.62 5.56
C GLU A 149 43.12 -14.16 5.46
N HIS A 150 42.95 -14.66 4.24
CA HIS A 150 43.84 -15.69 3.69
C HIS A 150 43.82 -15.65 2.14
N GLU A 151 44.99 -15.31 1.61
CA GLU A 151 45.65 -15.71 0.35
C GLU A 151 44.85 -16.56 -0.68
N SER A 152 44.71 -16.01 -1.90
CA SER A 152 44.36 -16.70 -3.16
C SER A 152 45.42 -17.76 -3.52
N PRO A 153 45.18 -18.80 -4.38
CA PRO A 153 44.94 -18.57 -5.82
C PRO A 153 44.13 -19.63 -6.64
N ILE A 154 43.44 -19.10 -7.66
CA ILE A 154 43.28 -19.63 -9.03
C ILE A 154 42.59 -21.00 -9.24
N ARG A 155 41.39 -20.98 -9.86
CA ARG A 155 41.12 -21.74 -11.11
C ARG A 155 39.86 -21.22 -11.83
N SER A 156 40.05 -20.57 -12.97
CA SER A 156 39.05 -20.44 -14.05
C SER A 156 39.25 -21.61 -15.04
N PRO A 157 38.50 -21.69 -16.14
CA PRO A 157 37.05 -21.72 -16.36
C PRO A 157 36.65 -23.03 -17.10
N HIS A 158 35.37 -23.34 -17.31
CA HIS A 158 34.81 -24.06 -18.49
C HIS A 158 33.30 -24.34 -18.25
N HIS A 159 32.40 -23.74 -19.05
CA HIS A 159 31.60 -24.36 -20.14
C HIS A 159 30.60 -25.42 -19.62
N SER A 160 29.28 -25.34 -19.86
CA SER A 160 28.54 -25.17 -21.13
C SER A 160 27.07 -24.81 -20.82
N ALA A 161 26.47 -23.81 -21.47
CA ALA A 161 25.55 -23.91 -22.61
C ALA A 161 24.18 -24.61 -22.35
N ASP A 162 23.12 -23.79 -22.52
CA ASP A 162 21.79 -24.07 -23.09
C ASP A 162 20.81 -25.08 -22.47
N LYS A 163 19.65 -24.59 -21.99
CA LYS A 163 18.42 -24.45 -22.82
C LYS A 163 17.23 -23.83 -22.03
N PRO A 164 16.35 -23.06 -22.69
CA PRO A 164 15.15 -22.45 -22.10
C PRO A 164 13.93 -23.37 -22.20
N HIS A 165 13.12 -23.44 -21.13
CA HIS A 165 11.82 -24.11 -21.15
C HIS A 165 10.70 -23.05 -21.16
N LEU A 166 10.20 -22.77 -22.35
CA LEU A 166 8.92 -22.11 -22.59
C LEU A 166 7.80 -23.10 -22.29
N GLN A 167 6.86 -22.74 -21.41
CA GLN A 167 5.53 -23.34 -21.43
C GLN A 167 4.44 -22.28 -21.27
N GLU A 168 3.43 -22.49 -22.09
CA GLU A 168 2.46 -21.56 -22.60
C GLU A 168 1.21 -21.50 -21.70
N ARG A 169 0.75 -20.27 -21.46
CA ARG A 169 -0.65 -19.81 -21.46
C ARG A 169 -1.71 -20.83 -21.01
N ARG A 170 -2.31 -20.58 -19.83
CA ARG A 170 -3.75 -20.81 -19.62
C ARG A 170 -4.40 -19.59 -18.95
N VAL A 171 -5.37 -19.04 -19.67
CA VAL A 171 -6.37 -18.09 -19.19
C VAL A 171 -7.44 -18.91 -18.48
N SER A 172 -7.77 -18.55 -17.25
CA SER A 172 -9.05 -18.92 -16.63
C SER A 172 -9.47 -17.77 -15.73
N GLN A 173 -10.55 -17.11 -16.14
CA GLN A 173 -11.37 -16.29 -15.27
C GLN A 173 -11.92 -17.18 -14.15
N ASP A 174 -11.86 -16.73 -12.90
CA ASP A 174 -13.04 -16.83 -12.05
C ASP A 174 -13.03 -15.75 -10.96
N MET A 175 -14.24 -15.28 -10.69
CA MET A 175 -14.60 -14.19 -9.80
C MET A 175 -14.68 -14.63 -8.34
N HIS A 176 -14.59 -13.63 -7.46
CA HIS A 176 -15.06 -13.63 -6.06
C HIS A 176 -14.34 -14.52 -5.04
N ARG A 177 -13.53 -13.89 -4.19
CA ARG A 177 -13.61 -14.09 -2.73
C ARG A 177 -13.04 -12.88 -1.99
N GLY A 178 -13.93 -11.93 -1.72
CA GLY A 178 -13.81 -11.15 -0.49
C GLY A 178 -14.07 -12.12 0.66
N HIS A 179 -13.11 -12.24 1.57
CA HIS A 179 -13.26 -12.97 2.82
C HIS A 179 -12.50 -12.16 3.87
N HIS A 180 -13.26 -11.30 4.56
CA HIS A 180 -13.50 -11.38 6.00
C HIS A 180 -12.22 -11.35 6.83
N ASP A 181 -11.82 -10.15 7.26
CA ASP A 181 -11.16 -10.01 8.55
C ASP A 181 -12.27 -9.68 9.55
N GLU A 182 -13.00 -10.74 9.89
CA GLU A 182 -14.01 -10.78 10.92
C GLU A 182 -13.30 -11.07 12.23
N SER A 183 -13.27 -10.08 13.11
CA SER A 183 -13.11 -10.25 14.54
C SER A 183 -13.76 -9.04 15.20
N GLY A 184 -15.07 -8.91 14.98
CA GLY A 184 -15.95 -8.18 15.87
C GLY A 184 -15.99 -8.95 17.19
N ASP A 185 -15.45 -8.35 18.24
CA ASP A 185 -15.56 -8.84 19.60
C ASP A 185 -16.99 -8.56 20.07
N ASP A 186 -17.94 -9.37 19.59
CA ASP A 186 -19.34 -9.36 20.04
C ASP A 186 -19.41 -10.03 21.42
N LEU A 187 -19.25 -9.21 22.46
CA LEU A 187 -19.57 -9.58 23.84
C LEU A 187 -21.10 -9.51 24.04
N GLU A 188 -21.81 -10.52 23.53
CA GLU A 188 -23.22 -10.73 23.87
C GLU A 188 -23.36 -11.48 25.21
N GLU A 189 -23.69 -10.69 26.24
CA GLU A 189 -24.77 -10.89 27.22
C GLU A 189 -25.03 -12.30 27.78
N ALA A 190 -24.73 -12.46 29.07
CA ALA A 190 -25.40 -13.45 29.92
C ALA A 190 -26.09 -12.73 31.08
N GLU A 191 -27.16 -11.98 30.77
CA GLU A 191 -28.21 -11.69 31.76
C GLU A 191 -29.14 -12.92 31.84
N GLU A 192 -28.73 -13.94 32.60
CA GLU A 192 -29.62 -15.03 32.96
C GLU A 192 -30.54 -14.56 34.10
N ASP A 193 -31.75 -14.17 33.71
CA ASP A 193 -32.90 -13.87 34.57
C ASP A 193 -33.41 -15.16 35.24
N MET A 194 -33.29 -15.25 36.57
CA MET A 194 -33.92 -16.32 37.35
C MET A 194 -35.41 -16.05 37.49
N VAL A 195 -36.25 -16.80 36.76
CA VAL A 195 -37.70 -16.87 37.04
C VAL A 195 -38.16 -18.30 37.32
N ILE A 196 -38.40 -18.51 38.62
CA ILE A 196 -39.31 -19.41 39.35
C ILE A 196 -40.40 -20.18 38.58
N TYR A 197 -40.58 -21.47 38.96
CA TYR A 197 -41.85 -22.19 39.09
C TYR A 197 -41.85 -23.12 40.30
#